data_AF-G0Z4S5-F1
#
_entry.id   AF-G0Z4S5-F1
#
_cell.length_a   1.000
_cell.length_b   1.000
_cell.length_c   1.000
_cell.angle_alpha   90.00
_cell.angle_beta   90.00
_cell.angle_gamma   90.00
#
_symmetry.space_group_name_H-M   'P 1'
#
loop_
_entity.id
_entity.type
_entity.pdbx_description
1 polymer ?
#
loop_
_entity_poly.entity_id
_entity_poly.type
_entity_poly.pdbx_seq_one_letter_code
_entity_poly.pdbx_strand_id
1 'polypeptide(L)'
;IVNVKETGQVWLVNYVDPNNPSIKMIEAERFLHDGGWDSTQRYFLVAANQANTIAVIDALEGNLEALVETPQTPHPGRGANWIDPEFGPVWSTSHLGEGSLIAIGTDPVDHPQYAWKVVRNIPLLGGGGLFIKTHPNS
;
A
#
# COMPACT_ATOMS: atom_id res chain seq x y z
N ILE A 1 0.99 2.34 -13.62
CA ILE A 1 0.45 3.09 -12.47
C ILE A 1 1.41 4.22 -12.16
N VAL A 2 0.91 5.43 -11.91
CA VAL A 2 1.72 6.62 -11.60
C VAL A 2 1.12 7.31 -10.39
N ASN A 3 1.95 7.61 -9.39
CA ASN A 3 1.54 8.38 -8.22
C ASN A 3 1.84 9.85 -8.47
N VAL A 4 0.83 10.71 -8.35
CA VAL A 4 0.97 12.16 -8.49
C VAL A 4 0.79 12.79 -7.11
N LYS A 5 1.92 13.20 -6.52
CA LYS A 5 2.07 13.47 -5.10
C LYS A 5 1.20 14.62 -4.58
N GLU A 6 1.37 15.82 -5.13
CA GLU A 6 0.76 17.03 -4.56
C GLU A 6 -0.75 17.09 -4.78
N THR A 7 -1.23 16.54 -5.89
CA THR A 7 -2.66 16.45 -6.23
C THR A 7 -3.35 15.24 -5.61
N GLY A 8 -2.59 14.28 -5.06
CA GLY A 8 -3.14 13.10 -4.40
C GLY A 8 -3.87 12.15 -5.36
N GLN A 9 -3.35 11.99 -6.57
CA GLN A 9 -3.97 11.16 -7.60
C GLN A 9 -3.12 9.95 -7.94
N VAL A 10 -3.77 8.80 -8.15
CA VAL A 10 -3.16 7.63 -8.76
C VAL A 10 -3.67 7.51 -10.19
N TRP A 11 -2.77 7.42 -11.16
CA TRP A 11 -3.11 7.29 -12.57
C TRP A 11 -2.87 5.88 -13.08
N LEU A 12 -3.93 5.28 -13.63
CA LEU A 12 -3.82 4.06 -14.42
C LEU A 12 -3.67 4.47 -15.89
N VAL A 13 -2.43 4.43 -16.35
CA VAL A 13 -2.05 4.73 -17.74
C VAL A 13 -2.11 3.44 -18.54
N ASN A 14 -3.07 3.36 -19.46
CA ASN A 14 -3.14 2.28 -20.44
C ASN A 14 -2.22 2.62 -21.62
N TYR A 15 -1.24 1.75 -21.87
CA TYR A 15 -0.21 1.92 -22.88
C TYR A 15 -0.37 0.93 -24.05
N VAL A 16 -1.56 0.36 -24.27
CA VAL A 16 -1.87 -0.46 -25.46
C VAL A 16 -1.64 0.34 -26.74
N ASP A 17 -2.03 1.62 -26.77
CA ASP A 17 -1.54 2.61 -27.74
C ASP A 17 -0.64 3.62 -27.03
N PRO A 18 0.70 3.48 -27.11
CA PRO A 18 1.63 4.37 -26.42
C PRO A 18 1.68 5.78 -27.02
N ASN A 19 1.17 6.00 -28.24
CA ASN A 19 1.10 7.34 -28.84
C ASN A 19 -0.16 8.09 -28.41
N ASN A 20 -1.24 7.37 -28.07
CA ASN A 20 -2.51 7.94 -27.61
C ASN A 20 -3.01 7.22 -26.33
N PRO A 21 -2.28 7.33 -25.21
CA PRO A 21 -2.61 6.59 -24.00
C PRO A 21 -3.94 7.08 -23.39
N SER A 22 -4.80 6.14 -22.98
CA SER A 22 -5.94 6.47 -22.13
C SER A 22 -5.51 6.48 -20.66
N ILE A 23 -5.87 7.53 -19.92
CA ILE A 23 -5.51 7.69 -18.51
C ILE A 23 -6.78 7.72 -17.66
N LYS A 24 -6.89 6.80 -16.69
CA LYS A 24 -7.88 6.88 -15.61
C LYS A 24 -7.21 7.52 -14.39
N MET A 25 -7.70 8.69 -13.99
CA MET A 25 -7.22 9.38 -12.78
C MET A 25 -8.13 9.01 -11.62
N ILE A 26 -7.53 8.48 -10.55
CA ILE A 26 -8.22 8.06 -9.33
C ILE A 26 -7.81 9.02 -8.23
N GLU A 27 -8.80 9.67 -7.61
CA GLU A 27 -8.59 10.44 -6.38
C GLU A 27 -8.23 9.47 -5.25
N ALA A 28 -7.14 9.77 -4.53
CA ALA A 28 -6.65 8.94 -3.43
C ALA A 28 -6.44 9.82 -2.19
N GLU A 29 -5.19 10.18 -1.90
CA GLU A 29 -4.83 11.04 -0.76
C GLU A 29 -3.59 11.85 -1.13
N ARG A 30 -3.46 13.07 -0.60
CA ARG A 30 -2.31 13.95 -0.87
C ARG A 30 -1.02 13.37 -0.30
N PHE A 31 0.10 13.78 -0.90
CA PHE A 31 1.45 13.35 -0.50
C PHE A 31 1.76 11.88 -0.80
N LEU A 32 1.18 11.33 -1.86
CA LEU A 32 1.56 10.01 -2.38
C LEU A 32 3.06 9.94 -2.65
N HIS A 33 3.66 8.81 -2.29
CA HIS A 33 5.08 8.59 -2.42
C HIS A 33 5.33 7.20 -3.03
N ASP A 34 5.83 6.28 -2.23
CA ASP A 34 6.19 4.92 -2.58
C ASP A 34 5.09 3.92 -2.18
N GLY A 35 5.15 2.74 -2.78
CA GLY A 35 4.12 1.73 -2.68
C GLY A 35 4.47 0.48 -3.45
N GLY A 36 3.68 -0.57 -3.27
CA GLY A 36 3.88 -1.83 -3.96
C GLY A 36 2.61 -2.63 -4.11
N TRP A 37 2.73 -3.68 -4.90
CA TRP A 37 1.66 -4.63 -5.13
C TRP A 37 1.47 -5.53 -3.91
N ASP A 38 0.22 -5.88 -3.65
CA ASP A 38 -0.11 -7.03 -2.82
C ASP A 38 0.42 -8.34 -3.43
N SER A 39 0.35 -9.44 -2.70
CA SER A 39 0.85 -10.75 -3.15
C SER A 39 0.22 -11.26 -4.45
N THR A 40 -1.03 -10.87 -4.75
CA THR A 40 -1.77 -11.28 -5.96
C THR A 40 -1.50 -10.38 -7.17
N GLN A 41 -0.79 -9.26 -6.97
CA GLN A 41 -0.52 -8.25 -7.99
C GLN A 41 -1.78 -7.59 -8.57
N ARG A 42 -2.86 -7.52 -7.79
CA ARG A 42 -4.10 -6.83 -8.17
C ARG A 42 -4.22 -5.47 -7.50
N TYR A 43 -3.89 -5.40 -6.22
CA TYR A 43 -4.06 -4.20 -5.41
C TYR A 43 -2.73 -3.49 -5.24
N PHE A 44 -2.71 -2.20 -5.54
CA PHE A 44 -1.54 -1.36 -5.33
C PHE A 44 -1.72 -0.57 -4.04
N LEU A 45 -0.87 -0.86 -3.05
CA LEU A 45 -0.84 -0.17 -1.76
C LEU A 45 0.23 0.91 -1.81
N VAL A 46 -0.17 2.17 -1.61
CA VAL A 46 0.71 3.35 -1.72
C VAL A 46 0.61 4.23 -0.48
N ALA A 47 1.77 4.66 0.02
CA ALA A 47 1.86 5.56 1.15
C ALA A 47 1.57 7.01 0.72
N ALA A 48 0.57 7.61 1.35
CA ALA A 48 0.39 9.04 1.48
C ALA A 48 1.11 9.50 2.76
N ASN A 49 2.43 9.62 2.69
CA ASN A 49 3.27 9.57 3.89
C ASN A 49 3.02 10.70 4.89
N GLN A 50 2.88 11.94 4.43
CA GLN A 50 2.57 13.10 5.29
C GLN A 50 1.11 13.14 5.75
N ALA A 51 0.25 12.27 5.22
CA ALA A 51 -1.12 12.08 5.68
C ALA A 51 -1.26 10.90 6.66
N ASN A 52 -0.20 10.13 6.91
CA ASN A 52 -0.21 8.90 7.72
C ASN A 52 -1.24 7.86 7.23
N THR A 53 -1.33 7.70 5.90
CA THR A 53 -2.34 6.86 5.26
C THR A 53 -1.71 5.96 4.21
N ILE A 54 -2.21 4.74 4.08
CA ILE A 54 -2.00 3.87 2.92
C ILE A 54 -3.26 3.87 2.06
N ALA A 55 -3.17 4.34 0.82
CA ALA A 55 -4.24 4.19 -0.15
C ALA A 55 -4.13 2.84 -0.86
N VAL A 56 -5.25 2.17 -1.04
CA VAL A 56 -5.36 0.87 -1.72
C VAL A 56 -6.12 1.07 -3.03
N ILE A 57 -5.47 0.75 -4.14
CA ILE A 57 -6.05 0.89 -5.48
C ILE A 57 -6.28 -0.50 -6.07
N ASP A 58 -7.50 -0.84 -6.45
CA ASP A 58 -7.76 -2.00 -7.30
C ASP A 58 -7.34 -1.65 -8.73
N ALA A 59 -6.26 -2.24 -9.23
CA ALA A 59 -5.78 -1.95 -10.57
C ALA A 59 -6.57 -2.68 -11.67
N LEU A 60 -7.37 -3.68 -11.32
CA LEU A 60 -8.23 -4.40 -12.25
C LEU A 60 -9.51 -3.60 -12.53
N GLU A 61 -10.21 -3.19 -11.47
CA GLU A 61 -11.46 -2.40 -11.58
C GLU A 61 -11.18 -0.89 -11.73
N GLY A 62 -9.99 -0.46 -11.30
CA GLY A 62 -9.49 0.90 -11.47
C GLY A 62 -10.14 1.91 -10.54
N ASN A 63 -10.32 1.58 -9.26
CA ASN A 63 -10.93 2.42 -8.25
C ASN A 63 -10.10 2.42 -6.94
N LEU A 64 -10.37 3.41 -6.10
CA LEU A 64 -9.89 3.44 -4.71
C LEU A 64 -10.73 2.46 -3.89
N GLU A 65 -10.08 1.49 -3.26
CA GLU A 65 -10.74 0.50 -2.39
C GLU A 65 -10.80 0.98 -0.94
N ALA A 66 -9.70 1.56 -0.46
CA ALA A 66 -9.60 2.00 0.92
C ALA A 66 -8.53 3.08 1.13
N LEU A 67 -8.73 3.86 2.20
CA LEU A 67 -7.72 4.66 2.85
C LEU A 67 -7.51 4.09 4.25
N VAL A 68 -6.33 3.55 4.50
CA VAL A 68 -5.99 2.86 5.75
C VAL A 68 -5.08 3.75 6.57
N GLU A 69 -5.56 4.23 7.72
CA GLU A 69 -4.75 5.03 8.65
C GLU A 69 -3.63 4.19 9.26
N THR A 70 -2.46 4.79 9.41
CA THR A 70 -1.27 4.18 10.01
C THR A 70 -0.63 5.13 11.03
N PRO A 71 0.35 4.65 11.81
CA PRO A 71 1.20 5.52 12.60
C PRO A 71 2.05 6.47 11.72
N GLN A 72 2.89 7.29 12.35
CA GLN A 72 3.45 8.47 11.71
C GLN A 72 4.44 8.16 10.58
N THR A 73 4.19 8.74 9.40
CA THR A 73 5.05 8.71 8.21
C THR A 73 5.39 7.28 7.74
N PRO A 74 4.41 6.55 7.16
CA PRO A 74 4.69 5.26 6.53
C PRO A 74 5.70 5.44 5.40
N HIS A 75 6.70 4.56 5.34
CA HIS A 75 7.73 4.54 4.30
C HIS A 75 8.05 3.08 3.91
N PRO A 76 7.27 2.49 3.00
CA PRO A 76 7.35 1.06 2.69
C PRO A 76 8.50 0.67 1.75
N GLY A 77 8.99 1.59 0.92
CA GLY A 77 9.56 1.21 -0.38
C GLY A 77 8.48 0.53 -1.23
N ARG A 78 8.65 -0.77 -1.51
CA ARG A 78 7.59 -1.60 -2.12
C ARG A 78 6.75 -2.35 -1.09
N GLY A 79 7.12 -2.25 0.18
CA GLY A 79 6.59 -3.06 1.27
C GLY A 79 6.99 -4.54 1.17
N ALA A 80 6.38 -5.34 2.03
CA ALA A 80 6.65 -6.76 2.16
C ALA A 80 5.35 -7.56 2.27
N ASN A 81 5.14 -8.51 1.36
CA ASN A 81 4.01 -9.44 1.39
C ASN A 81 4.38 -10.72 2.13
N TRP A 82 3.53 -11.21 3.02
CA TRP A 82 3.71 -12.46 3.75
C TRP A 82 2.35 -12.99 4.25
N ILE A 83 2.34 -14.22 4.77
CA ILE A 83 1.15 -14.84 5.36
C ILE A 83 1.21 -14.67 6.88
N ASP A 84 0.30 -13.90 7.44
CA ASP A 84 0.08 -13.88 8.89
C ASP A 84 -0.65 -15.16 9.30
N PRO A 85 -0.16 -15.90 10.31
CA PRO A 85 -0.78 -17.16 10.75
C PRO A 85 -2.24 -17.03 11.21
N GLU A 86 -2.67 -15.84 11.62
CA GLU A 86 -4.01 -15.56 12.14
C GLU A 86 -4.87 -14.80 11.13
N PHE A 87 -4.26 -13.88 10.38
CA PHE A 87 -4.99 -12.92 9.54
C PHE A 87 -4.90 -13.20 8.03
N GLY A 88 -4.13 -14.21 7.62
CA GLY A 88 -3.97 -14.56 6.21
C GLY A 88 -3.00 -13.62 5.47
N PRO A 89 -3.16 -13.42 4.15
CA PRO A 89 -2.28 -12.57 3.36
C PRO A 89 -2.25 -11.12 3.84
N VAL A 90 -1.05 -10.60 4.10
CA VAL A 90 -0.83 -9.23 4.52
C VAL A 90 0.30 -8.56 3.73
N TRP A 91 0.22 -7.23 3.61
CA TRP A 91 1.29 -6.36 3.14
C TRP A 91 1.74 -5.46 4.29
N SER A 92 3.06 -5.26 4.43
CA SER A 92 3.62 -4.49 5.54
C SER A 92 4.47 -3.30 5.13
N THR A 93 4.45 -2.28 5.99
CA THR A 93 5.26 -1.05 5.89
C THR A 93 5.97 -0.75 7.20
N SER A 94 7.20 -0.24 7.11
CA SER A 94 7.89 0.45 8.20
C SER A 94 7.50 1.93 8.27
N HIS A 95 7.88 2.60 9.36
CA HIS A 95 7.60 4.01 9.57
C HIS A 95 8.89 4.80 9.80
N LEU A 96 8.94 5.99 9.19
CA LEU A 96 10.04 6.93 9.38
C LEU A 96 9.86 7.73 10.69
N GLY A 97 8.62 8.09 11.02
CA GLY A 97 8.31 8.95 12.17
C GLY A 97 8.42 8.23 13.52
N GLU A 98 8.26 6.91 13.55
CA GLU A 98 8.26 6.12 14.78
C GLU A 98 8.66 4.65 14.55
N GLY A 99 8.96 3.94 15.64
CA GLY A 99 9.34 2.53 15.60
C GLY A 99 8.15 1.60 15.51
N SER A 100 7.52 1.56 14.34
CA SER A 100 6.32 0.74 14.09
C SER A 100 6.42 0.02 12.75
N LEU A 101 6.13 -1.29 12.77
CA LEU A 101 5.89 -2.12 11.58
C LEU A 101 4.41 -2.46 11.54
N ILE A 102 3.74 -1.99 10.49
CA ILE A 102 2.30 -2.21 10.30
C ILE A 102 2.09 -3.29 9.27
N ALA A 103 1.15 -4.20 9.54
CA ALA A 103 0.63 -5.15 8.56
C ALA A 103 -0.84 -4.87 8.28
N ILE A 104 -1.18 -4.81 6.99
CA ILE A 104 -2.52 -4.57 6.47
C ILE A 104 -3.00 -5.85 5.78
N GLY A 105 -4.21 -6.31 6.09
CA GLY A 105 -4.81 -7.46 5.38
C GLY A 105 -5.12 -7.12 3.93
N THR A 106 -4.78 -8.03 2.99
CA THR A 106 -4.87 -7.77 1.54
C THR A 106 -5.75 -8.76 0.79
N ASP A 107 -6.54 -9.57 1.49
CA ASP A 107 -7.36 -10.62 0.90
C ASP A 107 -8.85 -10.38 1.16
N PRO A 108 -9.54 -9.63 0.29
CA PRO A 108 -10.97 -9.36 0.40
C PRO A 108 -11.85 -10.56 0.06
N VAL A 109 -11.30 -11.67 -0.45
CA VAL A 109 -12.09 -12.83 -0.89
C VAL A 109 -12.19 -13.87 0.22
N ASP A 110 -11.07 -14.38 0.71
CA ASP A 110 -11.06 -15.45 1.71
C ASP A 110 -10.94 -14.90 3.15
N HIS A 111 -10.46 -13.65 3.32
CA HIS A 111 -10.32 -12.98 4.61
C HIS A 111 -11.00 -11.58 4.67
N PRO A 112 -12.26 -11.45 4.22
CA PRO A 112 -12.94 -10.15 4.06
C PRO A 112 -13.03 -9.32 5.35
N GLN A 113 -13.07 -9.97 6.51
CA GLN A 113 -13.11 -9.31 7.81
C GLN A 113 -11.84 -8.51 8.14
N TYR A 114 -10.71 -8.87 7.52
CA TYR A 114 -9.38 -8.28 7.75
C TYR A 114 -8.89 -7.41 6.58
N ALA A 115 -9.47 -7.58 5.40
CA ALA A 115 -9.10 -6.81 4.22
C ALA A 115 -9.14 -5.30 4.48
N TRP A 116 -8.06 -4.63 4.09
CA TRP A 116 -7.87 -3.19 4.16
C TRP A 116 -7.93 -2.61 5.58
N LYS A 117 -7.54 -3.43 6.58
CA LYS A 117 -7.39 -3.00 7.98
C LYS A 117 -5.99 -3.28 8.47
N VAL A 118 -5.51 -2.43 9.37
CA VAL A 118 -4.33 -2.73 10.18
C VAL A 118 -4.65 -3.91 11.10
N VAL A 119 -3.94 -5.02 10.92
CA VAL A 119 -4.13 -6.25 11.70
C VAL A 119 -2.98 -6.52 12.67
N ARG A 120 -1.80 -5.94 12.41
CA ARG A 120 -0.67 -5.93 13.34
C ARG A 120 -0.05 -4.54 13.41
N ASN A 121 0.29 -4.13 14.63
CA ASN A 121 1.24 -3.05 14.89
C ASN A 121 2.36 -3.62 15.77
N ILE A 122 3.53 -3.83 15.16
CA ILE A 122 4.68 -4.45 15.79
C ILE A 122 5.69 -3.36 16.14
N PRO A 123 5.96 -3.12 17.45
CA PRO A 123 6.96 -2.16 17.87
C PRO A 123 8.36 -2.54 17.36
N LEU A 124 9.09 -1.57 16.83
CA LEU A 124 10.49 -1.66 16.46
C LEU A 124 11.36 -0.85 17.44
N LEU A 125 12.68 -1.03 17.37
CA LEU A 125 13.64 -0.37 18.27
C LEU A 125 13.61 1.17 18.20
N GLY A 126 13.10 1.74 17.12
CA GLY A 126 12.97 3.18 16.93
C GLY A 126 12.47 3.52 15.53
N GLY A 127 12.24 4.80 15.27
CA GLY A 127 11.89 5.30 13.95
C GLY A 127 13.03 5.27 12.95
N GLY A 128 12.82 5.85 11.77
CA GLY A 128 13.80 5.85 10.69
C GLY A 128 13.72 4.63 9.76
N GLY A 129 12.65 3.84 9.81
CA GLY A 129 12.44 2.71 8.91
C GLY A 129 12.18 3.18 7.48
N LEU A 130 13.11 2.91 6.57
CA LEU A 130 13.01 3.27 5.15
C LEU A 130 12.53 2.11 4.26
N PHE A 131 12.89 0.88 4.64
CA PHE A 131 12.62 -0.30 3.84
C PHE A 131 12.31 -1.49 4.74
N ILE A 132 11.38 -2.32 4.26
CA ILE A 132 11.08 -3.64 4.79
C ILE A 132 11.18 -4.66 3.67
N LYS A 133 11.58 -5.89 3.98
CA LYS A 133 11.67 -6.95 2.99
C LYS A 133 11.42 -8.33 3.60
N THR A 134 10.80 -9.18 2.79
CA THR A 134 10.71 -10.63 2.99
C THR A 134 10.73 -11.33 1.63
N HIS A 135 10.65 -12.66 1.61
CA HIS A 135 10.51 -13.49 0.42
C HIS A 135 9.63 -14.72 0.73
N PRO A 136 8.86 -15.26 -0.23
CA PRO A 136 8.04 -16.47 -0.02
C PRO A 136 8.78 -17.74 0.45
N ASN A 137 10.11 -17.74 0.45
CA ASN A 137 10.96 -18.88 0.81
C ASN A 137 11.92 -18.56 1.97
N SER A 138 11.67 -17.47 2.70
CA SER A 138 12.45 -17.07 3.87
C SER A 138 11.86 -17.62 5.16
#